data_AF-A0A7J3XGI0-F1
#
_entry.id   AF-A0A7J3XGI0-F1
#
_cell.length_a   1.000
_cell.length_b   1.000
_cell.length_c   1.000
_cell.angle_alpha   90.00
_cell.angle_beta   90.00
_cell.angle_gamma   90.00
#
_symmetry.space_group_name_H-M   'P 1'
#
loop_
_entity.id
_entity.type
_entity.pdbx_description
1 polymer ?
#
loop_
_entity_poly.entity_id
_entity_poly.type
_entity_poly.pdbx_seq_one_letter_code
_entity_poly.pdbx_strand_id
1 'polypeptide(L)' 'ELLSQIGRPIDSPQIASVSLLLENSELYSSLKSDVESIVAEELRNITSLTSQIVEEKVRLF' A
#
# COMPACT_ATOMS: atom_id res chain seq x y z
N GLU A 1 -3.07 1.61 -6.98
CA GLU A 1 -4.50 1.30 -6.79
C GLU A 1 -4.65 0.08 -5.90
N LEU A 2 -5.68 0.04 -5.05
CA LEU A 2 -6.00 -1.10 -4.18
C LEU A 2 -7.42 -1.59 -4.48
N LEU A 3 -7.58 -2.88 -4.73
CA LEU A 3 -8.87 -3.53 -4.98
C LEU A 3 -9.14 -4.59 -3.93
N SER A 4 -10.22 -4.43 -3.18
CA SER A 4 -10.68 -5.40 -2.18
C SER A 4 -11.54 -6.50 -2.81
N GLN A 5 -11.84 -7.53 -2.02
CA GLN A 5 -12.80 -8.57 -2.37
C GLN A 5 -13.74 -8.79 -1.19
N ILE A 6 -15.05 -8.83 -1.47
CA ILE A 6 -16.07 -9.09 -0.44
C ILE A 6 -15.79 -10.45 0.21
N GLY A 7 -15.79 -10.48 1.54
CA GLY A 7 -15.52 -11.69 2.33
C GLY A 7 -14.04 -12.00 2.56
N ARG A 8 -13.12 -11.16 2.06
CA ARG A 8 -11.68 -11.29 2.31
C ARG A 8 -11.20 -10.27 3.36
N PRO A 9 -10.21 -10.61 4.21
CA PRO A 9 -9.59 -9.65 5.12
C PRO A 9 -9.07 -8.40 4.39
N ILE A 10 -9.18 -7.23 5.04
CA ILE A 10 -8.84 -5.93 4.44
C ILE A 10 -7.34 -5.73 4.20
N ASP A 11 -6.49 -6.44 4.95
CA ASP A 11 -5.03 -6.51 4.80
C ASP A 11 -4.61 -7.45 3.64
N SER A 12 -5.57 -8.17 3.05
CA SER A 12 -5.37 -9.09 1.93
C SER A 12 -6.21 -8.68 0.71
N PRO A 13 -5.86 -7.58 0.02
CA PRO A 13 -6.59 -7.12 -1.17
C PRO A 13 -6.45 -8.12 -2.33
N GLN A 14 -7.43 -8.12 -3.23
CA GLN A 14 -7.36 -8.89 -4.47
C GLN A 14 -6.23 -8.40 -5.37
N ILE A 15 -6.05 -7.07 -5.44
CA ILE A 15 -4.97 -6.43 -6.21
C ILE A 15 -4.41 -5.27 -5.39
N ALA A 16 -3.08 -5.19 -5.29
CA ALA A 16 -2.33 -4.02 -4.87
C ALA A 16 -1.40 -3.60 -6.01
N SER A 17 -1.86 -2.65 -6.84
CA SER A 17 -1.14 -2.17 -8.01
C SER A 17 -0.31 -0.94 -7.65
N VAL A 18 0.99 -0.98 -7.92
CA VAL A 18 1.91 0.15 -7.76
C VAL A 18 2.45 0.53 -9.12
N SER A 19 2.36 1.82 -9.45
CA SER A 19 2.97 2.40 -10.64
C SER A 19 4.16 3.25 -10.22
N LEU A 20 5.31 3.03 -10.85
CA LEU A 20 6.54 3.74 -10.56
C LEU A 20 6.96 4.54 -11.80
N LEU A 21 7.31 5.80 -11.59
CA LEU A 21 8.05 6.59 -12.58
C LEU A 21 9.50 6.64 -12.11
N LEU A 22 10.39 6.00 -12.86
CA LEU A 22 11.81 5.91 -12.52
C LEU A 22 12.63 6.82 -13.43
N GLU A 23 13.61 7.52 -12.85
CA GLU A 23 14.58 8.31 -13.62
C GLU A 23 15.51 7.41 -14.45
N ASN A 24 15.84 6.22 -13.93
CA ASN A 24 16.57 5.18 -14.65
C ASN A 24 15.81 3.84 -14.55
N SER A 25 15.44 3.27 -15.69
CA SER A 25 14.73 1.98 -15.78
C SER A 25 15.52 0.79 -15.22
N GLU A 26 16.84 0.87 -15.20
CA GLU A 26 17.71 -0.19 -14.65
C GLU A 26 17.52 -0.37 -13.14
N LEU A 27 17.03 0.65 -12.44
CA LEU A 27 16.74 0.58 -11.01
C LEU A 27 15.49 -0.23 -10.68
N TYR A 28 14.66 -0.57 -11.66
CA TYR A 28 13.41 -1.28 -11.42
C TYR A 28 13.63 -2.62 -10.71
N SER A 29 14.61 -3.41 -11.16
CA SER A 29 14.88 -4.73 -10.58
C SER A 29 15.33 -4.66 -9.13
N SER A 30 16.10 -3.63 -8.75
CA SER A 30 16.54 -3.45 -7.37
C SER A 30 15.44 -2.90 -6.47
N LEU A 31 14.59 -1.99 -6.98
CA LEU A 31 13.55 -1.34 -6.18
C LEU A 31 12.29 -2.18 -6.01
N LYS A 32 12.05 -3.15 -6.91
CA LYS A 32 10.83 -3.95 -6.89
C LYS A 32 10.59 -4.61 -5.53
N SER A 33 11.60 -5.27 -4.96
CA SER A 33 11.47 -5.95 -3.66
C SER A 33 11.18 -4.99 -2.52
N ASP A 34 11.77 -3.79 -2.57
CA ASP A 34 11.61 -2.79 -1.52
C ASP A 34 10.20 -2.22 -1.56
N VAL A 35 9.70 -1.92 -2.76
CA VAL A 35 8.32 -1.46 -2.97
C VAL A 35 7.31 -2.51 -2.52
N GLU A 36 7.52 -3.79 -2.87
CA GLU A 36 6.67 -4.90 -2.41
C GLU A 36 6.70 -5.03 -0.88
N SER A 37 7.86 -4.84 -0.25
CA SER A 37 8.02 -4.91 1.21
C SER A 37 7.30 -3.79 1.92
N ILE A 38 7.43 -2.55 1.42
CA ILE A 38 6.75 -1.37 1.97
C ILE A 38 5.23 -1.56 1.89
N VAL A 39 4.70 -1.96 0.73
CA VAL A 39 3.25 -2.20 0.57
C VAL A 39 2.77 -3.30 1.52
N ALA A 40 3.52 -4.38 1.67
CA ALA A 40 3.16 -5.46 2.57
C ALA A 40 3.16 -5.02 4.04
N GLU A 41 4.12 -4.18 4.45
CA GLU A 41 4.18 -3.62 5.80
C GLU A 41 2.99 -2.70 6.09
N GLU A 42 2.67 -1.78 5.18
CA GLU A 42 1.52 -0.88 5.32
C GLU A 42 0.20 -1.65 5.38
N LEU A 43 0.03 -2.70 4.57
CA LEU A 43 -1.16 -3.56 4.62
C LEU A 43 -1.28 -4.32 5.94
N ARG A 44 -0.19 -4.83 6.51
CA ARG A 44 -0.21 -5.47 7.83
C ARG A 44 -0.59 -4.48 8.94
N ASN A 45 -0.19 -3.22 8.79
CA ASN A 45 -0.46 -2.16 9.76
C ASN A 45 -1.73 -1.35 9.45
N ILE A 46 -2.59 -1.82 8.54
CA ILE A 46 -3.74 -1.06 8.02
C ILE A 46 -4.73 -0.63 9.12
N THR A 47 -4.80 -1.36 10.24
CA THR A 47 -5.65 -0.99 11.39
C THR A 47 -5.19 0.29 12.08
N SER A 48 -3.91 0.68 11.95
CA SER A 48 -3.40 1.94 12.49
C SER A 48 -4.05 3.16 11.82
N LEU A 49 -4.52 3.00 10.57
CA LEU A 49 -5.18 4.07 9.82
C LEU A 49 -6.47 4.52 10.50
N THR A 50 -7.19 3.61 11.18
CA THR A 50 -8.38 3.95 11.96
C THR A 50 -8.06 5.00 13.04
N SER A 51 -6.99 4.80 13.80
CA SER A 51 -6.54 5.76 14.82
C SER A 51 -6.12 7.09 14.18
N GLN A 52 -5.38 7.05 13.07
CA GLN A 52 -4.93 8.27 12.39
C GLN A 52 -6.09 9.11 11.84
N ILE A 53 -7.18 8.47 11.38
CA ILE A 53 -8.40 9.16 10.94
C ILE A 53 -9.10 9.82 12.14
N VAL A 54 -9.27 9.09 13.25
CA VAL A 54 -9.90 9.61 14.48
C VAL A 54 -9.11 10.78 15.06
N GLU A 55 -7.78 10.74 14.94
CA GLU A 55 -6.86 11.79 15.41
C GLU A 55 -6.69 12.95 14.40
N GLU A 56 -7.47 12.99 13.31
CA GLU A 56 -7.40 14.02 12.25
C GLU A 56 -6.00 14.16 11.60
N LYS A 57 -5.20 13.10 11.63
CA LYS A 57 -3.84 13.07 11.05
C LYS A 57 -3.82 12.78 9.56
N VAL A 58 -4.96 12.40 8.97
CA VAL A 58 -5.09 12.02 7.56
C VAL A 58 -6.06 12.95 6.86
N ARG A 59 -5.69 13.43 5.67
CA ARG A 59 -6.59 14.20 4.81
C ARG A 59 -7.54 13.24 4.08
N LEU A 60 -8.84 13.51 4.15
CA LEU A 60 -9.89 12.71 3.48
C LEU A 60 -10.39 13.37 2.18
N PHE A 61 -10.41 14.70 2.12
CA PHE A 61 -10.83 15.51 0.97
C PHE A 61 -10.15 16.88 1.00
#